data_AF-A0A7W6J919-F1
#
_entry.id   AF-A0A7W6J919-F1
#
_cell.length_a   1.000
_cell.length_b   1.000
_cell.length_c   1.000
_cell.angle_alpha   90.00
_cell.angle_beta   90.00
_cell.angle_gamma   90.00
#
_symmetry.space_group_name_H-M   'P 1'
#
loop_
_entity.id
_entity.type
_entity.pdbx_description
1 polymer ?
#
loop_
_entity_poly.entity_id
_entity_poly.type
_entity_poly.pdbx_seq_one_letter_code
_entity_poly.pdbx_strand_id
1 'polypeptide(L)' 'MVKAGQASLLLRYLPRSHPIDLSQYRHAEDRARQRGQGLWGAQVESPSSYRRSHSGN' A
#
# COMPACT_ATOMS: atom_id res chain seq x y z
N MET A 1 5.84 -5.13 9.25
CA MET A 1 4.96 -5.35 8.07
C MET A 1 4.37 -4.03 7.55
N VAL A 2 3.45 -3.33 8.23
CA VAL A 2 2.88 -2.04 7.75
C VAL A 2 3.95 -0.94 7.59
N LYS A 3 4.89 -0.80 8.55
CA LYS A 3 5.99 0.19 8.48
C LYS A 3 6.92 0.02 7.28
N ALA A 4 7.04 -1.20 6.75
CA ALA A 4 7.84 -1.51 5.57
C ALA A 4 7.01 -1.38 4.27
N GLY A 5 5.74 -0.93 4.37
CA GLY A 5 4.81 -0.87 3.26
C GLY A 5 4.38 -2.24 2.73
N GLN A 6 4.63 -3.32 3.46
CA GLN A 6 4.32 -4.69 3.00
C GLN A 6 2.83 -5.05 3.11
N ALA A 7 2.05 -4.28 3.87
CA ALA A 7 0.61 -4.48 4.04
C ALA A 7 -0.11 -3.14 4.21
N SER A 8 -1.31 -3.01 3.63
CA SER A 8 -2.23 -1.90 3.86
C SER A 8 -3.07 -2.15 5.12
N LEU A 9 -3.52 -1.07 5.76
CA LEU A 9 -4.32 -1.17 6.98
C LEU A 9 -5.77 -1.54 6.65
N LEU A 10 -6.15 -2.80 6.89
CA LEU A 10 -7.53 -3.28 6.65
C LEU A 10 -8.41 -3.07 7.90
N LEU A 11 -8.80 -1.83 8.16
CA LEU A 11 -9.66 -1.47 9.31
C LEU A 11 -11.11 -1.93 9.18
N ARG A 12 -11.55 -2.34 7.98
CA ARG A 12 -12.95 -2.71 7.70
C ARG A 12 -13.46 -3.87 8.56
N TYR A 13 -12.56 -4.75 9.01
CA TYR A 13 -12.90 -5.93 9.80
C TYR A 13 -12.60 -5.77 11.29
N LEU A 14 -12.14 -4.59 11.71
CA LEU A 14 -11.80 -4.37 13.12
C LEU A 14 -13.04 -3.94 13.91
N PRO A 15 -13.38 -4.61 15.02
CA PRO A 15 -14.43 -4.17 15.91
C PRO A 15 -14.17 -2.76 16.42
N ARG A 16 -15.21 -1.92 16.48
CA ARG A 16 -15.10 -0.52 16.95
C ARG A 16 -14.58 -0.38 18.39
N SER A 17 -14.71 -1.44 19.20
CA SER A 17 -14.26 -1.51 20.59
C SER A 17 -12.91 -2.23 20.75
N HIS A 18 -12.10 -2.30 19.70
CA HIS A 18 -10.81 -2.98 19.77
C HIS A 18 -9.79 -2.11 20.52
N PRO A 19 -9.06 -2.66 21.51
CA PRO A 19 -8.18 -1.87 22.39
C PRO A 19 -6.85 -1.47 21.76
N ILE A 20 -6.62 -1.73 20.46
CA ILE A 20 -5.38 -1.37 19.79
C ILE A 20 -5.43 0.09 19.32
N ASP A 21 -4.39 0.85 19.67
CA ASP A 21 -4.18 2.20 19.17
C ASP A 21 -3.87 2.20 17.66
N LEU A 22 -4.87 2.60 16.87
CA LEU A 22 -4.80 2.66 15.41
C LEU A 22 -4.01 3.87 14.89
N SER A 23 -3.73 4.87 15.73
CA SER A 23 -3.03 6.09 15.30
C SER A 23 -1.61 5.76 14.83
N GLN A 24 -0.91 4.89 15.55
CA GLN A 24 0.44 4.47 15.21
C GLN A 24 0.51 3.67 13.90
N TYR A 25 -0.54 2.90 13.59
CA TYR A 25 -0.63 2.14 12.35
C TYR A 25 -0.93 3.04 11.15
N ARG A 26 -1.81 4.04 11.31
CA ARG A 26 -2.05 5.07 10.29
C ARG A 26 -0.78 5.85 9.98
N HIS A 27 -0.08 6.34 11.01
CA HIS A 27 1.20 7.04 10.84
C HIS A 27 2.30 6.17 10.22
N ALA A 28 2.26 4.85 10.44
CA ALA A 28 3.18 3.92 9.78
C ALA A 28 2.87 3.76 8.29
N GLU A 29 1.59 3.64 7.93
CA GLU A 29 1.15 3.54 6.53
C GLU A 29 1.41 4.83 5.76
N ASP A 30 1.09 5.99 6.33
CA ASP A 30 1.32 7.30 5.70
C ASP A 30 2.81 7.52 5.41
N ARG A 31 3.70 7.14 6.33
CA ARG A 31 5.15 7.21 6.10
C ARG A 31 5.62 6.24 5.03
N ALA A 32 5.07 5.02 4.98
CA ALA A 32 5.41 4.05 3.94
C ALA A 32 4.94 4.51 2.55
N ARG A 33 3.76 5.16 2.46
CA ARG A 33 3.25 5.79 1.23
C ARG A 33 4.13 6.95 0.78
N GLN A 34 4.43 7.89 1.67
CA GLN A 34 5.27 9.06 1.36
C GLN A 34 6.67 8.66 0.87
N ARG A 35 7.20 7.55 1.38
CA ARG A 35 8.52 7.03 1.00
C ARG A 35 8.50 6.07 -0.18
N GLY A 36 7.32 5.76 -0.73
CA GLY A 36 7.17 4.76 -1.79
C GLY A 36 7.79 3.41 -1.40
N GLN A 37 7.48 2.90 -0.21
CA GLN A 37 8.06 1.66 0.30
C GLN A 37 7.09 0.47 0.14
N GLY A 38 7.64 -0.70 -0.18
CA GLY A 38 6.88 -1.94 -0.30
C GLY A 38 5.82 -1.87 -1.41
N LEU A 39 4.57 -2.19 -1.06
CA LEU A 39 3.39 -2.11 -1.94
C LEU A 39 3.25 -0.72 -2.59
N TRP A 40 3.63 0.34 -1.87
CA TRP A 40 3.50 1.72 -2.34
C TRP A 40 4.68 2.19 -3.21
N GLY A 41 5.75 1.39 -3.27
CA GLY A 41 6.90 1.61 -4.14
C GLY A 41 6.88 0.79 -5.42
N ALA A 42 6.02 -0.21 -5.49
CA ALA A 42 5.84 -1.01 -6.69
C ALA A 42 5.33 -0.08 -7.80
N GLN A 43 6.17 0.17 -8.81
CA GLN A 43 5.74 0.84 -10.03
C GLN A 43 4.76 -0.10 -10.72
N VAL A 44 3.47 0.16 -10.56
CA VAL A 44 2.43 -0.53 -11.32
C VAL A 44 2.46 0.05 -12.72
N GLU A 45 2.99 -0.72 -13.68
CA GLU A 45 2.94 -0.33 -15.07
C GLU A 45 1.47 -0.16 -15.49
N SER A 46 1.14 0.97 -16.11
CA SER A 46 -0.22 1.18 -16.60
C SER A 46 -0.54 0.12 -17.66
N PRO A 47 -1.76 -0.46 -17.69
CA PRO A 47 -2.12 -1.46 -18.69
C PRO A 47 -1.97 -0.98 -20.14
N SER A 48 -2.02 0.33 -20.37
CA SER A 48 -1.75 0.96 -21.67
C SER A 48 -0.27 1.00 -22.04
N SER A 49 0.62 1.20 -21.06
CA SER A 49 2.08 1.16 -21.26
C SER A 49 2.51 -0.25 -21.62
N TYR A 50 2.03 -1.25 -20.86
CA TYR A 50 2.30 -2.66 -21.10
C TYR A 50 1.82 -3.11 -22.49
N ARG A 51 0.60 -2.72 -22.87
CA ARG A 51 0.05 -3.05 -24.20
C ARG A 51 0.88 -2.46 -25.33
N ARG A 52 1.33 -1.21 -25.22
CA ARG A 52 2.16 -0.57 -26.26
C ARG A 52 3.54 -1.22 -26.38
N SER A 53 4.15 -1.60 -25.27
CA SER A 53 5.47 -2.26 -25.29
C SER A 53 5.40 -3.69 -25.84
N HIS A 54 4.24 -4.36 -25.73
CA HIS A 54 4.06 -5.76 -26.13
C HIS A 54 3.20 -5.96 -27.39
N SER A 55 2.65 -4.90 -27.99
CA SER A 55 1.87 -4.98 -29.24
C SER A 55 2.72 -4.87 -30.51
N GLY A 56 4.05 -4.84 -30.38
CA GLY A 56 4.98 -4.58 -31.48
C GLY A 56 5.88 -5.77 -31.85
N ASN A 57 5.47 -7.01 -31.58
CA ASN A 57 6.19 -8.22 -31.98
C ASN A 57 5.36 -9.05 -32.96
#